data_AF-A0A1I1APM0-F1
#
_entry.id   AF-A0A1I1APM0-F1
#
_cell.length_a   1.000
_cell.length_b   1.000
_cell.length_c   1.000
_cell.angle_alpha   90.00
_cell.angle_beta   90.00
_cell.angle_gamma   90.00
#
_symmetry.space_group_name_H-M   'P 1'
#
loop_
_entity.id
_entity.type
_entity.pdbx_description
1 polymer ?
#
loop_
_entity_poly.entity_id
_entity_poly.type
_entity_poly.pdbx_seq_one_letter_code
_entity_poly.pdbx_strand_id
1 'polypeptide(L)'
;MVSPHVASSIGPVVLPGTLRDRSPEDTWEFVRPRMREYGVTRIAELTGLDIIGMPVYMAVRPLATTVGVSQGKGATPLLARLSAVMEAIEMSVCERYFTTPDAFVAQAVELDLPYATSETTPTERSIISDRFPLRWVPAVSLADGEPTFVPLRSVAMDGVSDGTWRPSTQFCSANGLASGNTLAEATIHALLEVIERYSTAGVAKTPIRQRKVLDLRTLPDCWSRDLVEHLHDIDFWVEVVDCSVVPGVSAFAVFLWHPDMPSLYAGSGSHFLPEIAVQRALTEAVQSRMSVISGTREDIGSVSYRGVRRPVPPLPVEPNHSWNAIPTPPVDASVPSADMLAWLVDQVSVMSGRPVLRVDMTPPGEPFAVCKVVAPGLPELLHEANEELPRHPDPEDTQPRPTSTHPHDSGEGAS
;
A
#
# COMPACT_ATOMS: atom_id res chain seq x y z
N MET A 1 -6.04 36.08 12.51
CA MET A 1 -7.46 35.76 12.26
C MET A 1 -7.48 34.59 11.31
N VAL A 2 -7.61 33.39 11.86
CA VAL A 2 -7.64 32.12 11.12
C VAL A 2 -9.04 31.99 10.52
N SER A 3 -9.14 31.93 9.19
CA SER A 3 -10.42 31.65 8.53
C SER A 3 -10.93 30.28 8.96
N PRO A 4 -12.21 30.14 9.35
CA PRO A 4 -12.79 28.84 9.63
C PRO A 4 -12.85 28.04 8.32
N HIS A 5 -12.32 26.82 8.34
CA HIS A 5 -12.49 25.85 7.26
C HIS A 5 -13.99 25.67 6.99
N VAL A 6 -14.46 26.15 5.85
CA VAL A 6 -15.79 25.79 5.34
C VAL A 6 -15.69 24.31 4.98
N ALA A 7 -16.28 23.45 5.80
CA ALA A 7 -16.52 22.07 5.43
C ALA A 7 -17.35 22.09 4.14
N SER A 8 -16.77 21.57 3.05
CA SER A 8 -17.50 21.34 1.81
C SER A 8 -18.69 20.43 2.12
N SER A 9 -19.91 20.91 1.88
CA SER A 9 -21.13 20.10 1.98
C SER A 9 -21.33 19.20 0.74
N ILE A 10 -20.32 19.11 -0.12
CA ILE A 10 -20.33 18.32 -1.36
C ILE A 10 -19.42 17.12 -1.09
N GLY A 11 -19.94 15.91 -1.30
CA GLY A 11 -19.19 14.67 -1.20
C GLY A 11 -18.01 14.62 -2.18
N PRO A 12 -17.02 13.74 -1.94
CA PRO A 12 -15.85 13.61 -2.78
C PRO A 12 -16.18 13.14 -4.20
N VAL A 13 -15.28 13.42 -5.13
CA VAL A 13 -15.33 12.99 -6.52
C VAL A 13 -14.79 11.57 -6.64
N VAL A 14 -15.62 10.66 -7.17
CA VAL A 14 -15.19 9.31 -7.56
C VAL A 14 -14.44 9.39 -8.88
N LEU A 15 -13.20 8.94 -8.88
CA LEU A 15 -12.34 8.84 -10.05
C LEU A 15 -11.93 7.37 -10.21
N PRO A 16 -11.56 6.90 -11.41
CA PRO A 16 -11.06 5.54 -11.56
C PRO A 16 -9.81 5.32 -10.69
N GLY A 17 -9.91 4.39 -9.74
CA GLY A 17 -8.88 4.01 -8.78
C GLY A 17 -8.78 4.89 -7.54
N THR A 18 -9.63 5.92 -7.37
CA THR A 18 -9.49 6.84 -6.24
C THR A 18 -10.72 7.68 -5.90
N LEU A 19 -10.79 8.16 -4.65
CA LEU A 19 -11.82 9.07 -4.14
C LEU A 19 -11.14 10.33 -3.60
N ARG A 20 -11.52 11.52 -4.09
CA ARG A 20 -10.82 12.79 -3.80
C ARG A 20 -11.78 13.95 -3.58
N ASP A 21 -11.46 14.84 -2.65
CA ASP A 21 -12.25 16.04 -2.32
C ASP A 21 -12.17 17.13 -3.41
N ARG A 22 -11.27 16.98 -4.39
CA ARG A 22 -11.10 17.90 -5.52
C ARG A 22 -10.90 17.14 -6.82
N SER A 23 -11.16 17.83 -7.94
CA SER A 23 -10.81 17.33 -9.26
C SER A 23 -9.28 17.15 -9.40
N PRO A 24 -8.81 16.23 -10.27
CA PRO A 24 -7.39 16.09 -10.51
C PRO A 24 -6.79 17.35 -11.16
N GLU A 25 -7.55 18.08 -11.97
CA GLU A 25 -7.11 19.35 -12.57
C GLU A 25 -6.83 20.40 -11.51
N ASP A 26 -7.76 20.62 -10.57
CA ASP A 26 -7.59 21.58 -9.48
C ASP A 26 -6.41 21.19 -8.59
N THR A 27 -6.31 19.91 -8.23
CA THR A 27 -5.19 19.38 -7.44
C THR A 27 -3.86 19.67 -8.12
N TRP A 28 -3.78 19.45 -9.44
CA TRP A 28 -2.56 19.71 -10.21
C TRP A 28 -2.20 21.20 -10.26
N GLU A 29 -3.18 22.09 -10.39
CA GLU A 29 -2.93 23.53 -10.37
C GLU A 29 -2.33 24.02 -9.05
N PHE A 30 -2.77 23.44 -7.92
CA PHE A 30 -2.22 23.75 -6.60
C PHE A 30 -0.83 23.18 -6.37
N VAL A 31 -0.59 21.94 -6.81
CA VAL A 31 0.64 21.19 -6.47
C VAL A 31 1.79 21.51 -7.42
N ARG A 32 1.52 21.67 -8.72
CA ARG A 32 2.55 21.96 -9.75
C ARG A 32 3.51 23.11 -9.36
N PRO A 33 3.07 24.29 -8.87
CA PRO A 33 4.01 25.36 -8.51
C PRO A 33 4.91 25.02 -7.32
N ARG A 34 4.49 24.11 -6.43
CA ARG A 34 5.21 23.75 -5.19
C ARG A 34 6.25 22.66 -5.37
N MET A 35 6.20 21.89 -6.48
CA MET A 35 7.06 20.71 -6.70
C MET A 35 8.55 20.93 -6.42
N ARG A 36 9.11 22.08 -6.85
CA ARG A 36 10.53 22.42 -6.63
C ARG A 36 10.85 22.63 -5.16
N GLU A 37 9.93 23.17 -4.38
CA GLU A 37 10.09 23.38 -2.93
C GLU A 37 10.20 22.04 -2.19
N TYR A 38 9.65 20.96 -2.75
CA TYR A 38 9.79 19.59 -2.25
C TYR A 38 10.91 18.80 -2.95
N GLY A 39 11.75 19.46 -3.74
CA GLY A 39 12.92 18.85 -4.37
C GLY A 39 12.62 18.03 -5.62
N VAL A 40 11.39 18.07 -6.16
CA VAL A 40 11.06 17.42 -7.43
C VAL A 40 11.68 18.22 -8.57
N THR A 41 12.67 17.61 -9.23
CA THR A 41 13.44 18.25 -10.31
C THR A 41 13.01 17.80 -11.69
N ARG A 42 12.43 16.60 -11.79
CA ARG A 42 12.00 15.98 -13.05
C ARG A 42 10.76 15.13 -12.82
N ILE A 43 9.88 15.15 -13.80
CA ILE A 43 8.78 14.20 -13.97
C ILE A 43 8.99 13.52 -15.32
N ALA A 44 8.78 12.21 -15.39
CA ALA A 44 8.84 11.47 -16.64
C ALA A 44 7.69 10.48 -16.75
N GLU A 45 7.20 10.30 -17.97
CA GLU A 45 6.25 9.24 -18.32
C GLU A 45 7.04 7.98 -18.64
N LEU A 46 6.61 6.85 -18.07
CA LEU A 46 7.23 5.54 -18.24
C LEU A 46 6.37 4.59 -19.08
N THR A 47 5.10 4.94 -19.33
CA THR A 47 4.10 4.09 -19.98
C THR A 47 4.58 3.35 -21.23
N GLY A 48 5.30 4.04 -22.12
CA GLY A 48 5.79 3.44 -23.36
C GLY A 48 6.88 2.37 -23.20
N LEU A 49 7.33 2.09 -21.97
CA LEU A 49 8.31 1.04 -21.70
C LEU A 49 7.66 -0.34 -21.50
N ASP A 50 6.36 -0.41 -21.21
CA ASP A 50 5.64 -1.67 -20.98
C ASP A 50 4.56 -1.87 -22.05
N ILE A 51 4.33 -3.13 -22.41
CA ILE A 51 3.35 -3.54 -23.42
C ILE A 51 1.90 -3.36 -22.94
N ILE A 52 1.69 -3.24 -21.62
CA ILE A 52 0.38 -3.03 -21.02
C ILE A 52 -0.20 -1.66 -21.42
N GLY A 53 0.63 -0.63 -21.59
CA GLY A 53 0.19 0.71 -22.01
C GLY A 53 -0.58 1.51 -20.96
N MET A 54 -0.59 1.07 -19.70
CA MET A 54 -1.22 1.82 -18.59
C MET A 54 -0.39 3.07 -18.22
N PRO A 55 -1.02 4.21 -17.88
CA PRO A 55 -0.32 5.38 -17.39
C PRO A 55 0.52 5.11 -16.12
N VAL A 56 1.84 5.23 -16.25
CA VAL A 56 2.81 5.18 -15.15
C VAL A 56 3.81 6.31 -15.32
N TYR A 57 4.03 7.05 -14.25
CA TYR A 57 4.91 8.21 -14.19
C TYR A 57 5.93 8.05 -13.08
N MET A 58 7.02 8.81 -13.13
CA MET A 58 7.95 8.96 -12.03
C MET A 58 8.24 10.43 -11.73
N ALA A 59 8.52 10.73 -10.46
CA ALA A 59 9.01 12.01 -9.97
C ALA A 59 10.37 11.81 -9.31
N VAL A 60 11.34 12.67 -9.64
CA VAL A 60 12.74 12.52 -9.22
C VAL A 60 13.14 13.62 -8.25
N ARG A 61 13.62 13.20 -7.08
CA ARG A 61 14.19 14.02 -6.00
C ARG A 61 15.66 13.63 -5.76
N PRO A 62 16.63 14.22 -6.49
CA PRO A 62 18.04 13.80 -6.44
C PRO A 62 18.72 13.95 -5.08
N LEU A 63 18.16 14.78 -4.19
CA LEU A 63 18.67 15.04 -2.85
C LEU A 63 17.78 14.43 -1.74
N ALA A 64 16.89 13.50 -2.10
CA ALA A 64 16.13 12.73 -1.11
C ALA A 64 17.10 11.97 -0.19
N THR A 65 16.76 11.89 1.09
CA THR A 65 17.56 11.12 2.06
C THR A 65 17.09 9.69 2.17
N THR A 66 15.93 9.35 1.58
CA THR A 66 15.35 8.01 1.54
C THR A 66 15.38 7.44 0.12
N VAL A 67 14.29 7.56 -0.64
CA VAL A 67 14.17 7.15 -2.04
C VAL A 67 14.17 8.36 -2.97
N GLY A 68 15.07 8.35 -3.95
CA GLY A 68 15.23 9.45 -4.92
C GLY A 68 14.19 9.46 -6.05
N VAL A 69 13.42 8.37 -6.22
CA VAL A 69 12.42 8.23 -7.27
C VAL A 69 11.12 7.69 -6.67
N SER A 70 10.05 8.48 -6.81
CA SER A 70 8.68 8.07 -6.50
C SER A 70 7.95 7.74 -7.80
N GLN A 71 7.12 6.71 -7.80
CA GLN A 71 6.42 6.26 -8.99
C GLN A 71 4.91 6.32 -8.80
N GLY A 72 4.23 6.86 -9.79
CA GLY A 72 2.80 7.09 -9.77
C GLY A 72 2.07 6.32 -10.85
N LYS A 73 0.85 5.93 -10.51
CA LYS A 73 -0.03 5.08 -11.32
C LYS A 73 -1.44 5.62 -11.31
N GLY A 74 -2.19 5.36 -12.38
CA GLY A 74 -3.58 5.79 -12.47
C GLY A 74 -4.20 5.51 -13.84
N ALA A 75 -5.53 5.56 -13.91
CA ALA A 75 -6.26 5.29 -15.14
C ALA A 75 -6.06 6.34 -16.24
N THR A 76 -5.61 7.55 -15.87
CA THR A 76 -5.30 8.63 -16.81
C THR A 76 -3.86 9.14 -16.60
N PRO A 77 -3.24 9.74 -17.62
CA PRO A 77 -1.92 10.35 -17.48
C PRO A 77 -1.85 11.40 -16.37
N LEU A 78 -2.93 12.18 -16.15
CA LEU A 78 -2.98 13.18 -15.10
C LEU A 78 -3.00 12.54 -13.70
N LEU A 79 -3.80 11.49 -13.49
CA LEU A 79 -3.85 10.76 -12.22
C LEU A 79 -2.52 10.08 -11.90
N ALA A 80 -1.90 9.41 -12.87
CA ALA A 80 -0.60 8.78 -12.68
C ALA A 80 0.50 9.80 -12.35
N ARG A 81 0.49 10.96 -13.04
CA ARG A 81 1.41 12.07 -12.76
C ARG A 81 1.21 12.65 -11.37
N LEU A 82 -0.03 12.89 -10.97
CA LEU A 82 -0.37 13.37 -9.63
C LEU A 82 0.09 12.38 -8.57
N SER A 83 -0.19 11.09 -8.74
CA SER A 83 0.26 10.05 -7.82
C SER A 83 1.78 10.09 -7.63
N ALA A 84 2.57 10.25 -8.69
CA ALA A 84 4.04 10.29 -8.59
C ALA A 84 4.53 11.52 -7.80
N VAL A 85 3.90 12.68 -8.04
CA VAL A 85 4.27 13.95 -7.42
C VAL A 85 3.84 14.00 -5.96
N MET A 86 2.64 13.54 -5.64
CA MET A 86 2.13 13.54 -4.27
C MET A 86 2.93 12.57 -3.39
N GLU A 87 3.28 11.39 -3.88
CA GLU A 87 4.18 10.45 -3.18
C GLU A 87 5.58 11.07 -2.95
N ALA A 88 6.11 11.80 -3.93
CA ALA A 88 7.39 12.51 -3.76
C ALA A 88 7.32 13.62 -2.69
N ILE A 89 6.17 14.30 -2.58
CA ILE A 89 5.91 15.32 -1.55
C ILE A 89 5.77 14.68 -0.18
N GLU A 90 5.02 13.58 -0.07
CA GLU A 90 4.87 12.80 1.17
C GLU A 90 6.23 12.40 1.72
N MET A 91 7.07 11.80 0.88
CA MET A 91 8.43 11.42 1.27
C MET A 91 9.26 12.65 1.67
N SER A 92 9.16 13.76 0.94
CA SER A 92 9.87 14.98 1.30
C SER A 92 9.46 15.54 2.66
N VAL A 93 8.17 15.48 2.99
CA VAL A 93 7.66 15.95 4.28
C VAL A 93 8.10 15.00 5.39
N CYS A 94 8.02 13.69 5.16
CA CYS A 94 8.48 12.68 6.10
C CYS A 94 9.97 12.84 6.47
N GLU A 95 10.82 13.09 5.47
CA GLU A 95 12.25 13.34 5.66
C GLU A 95 12.52 14.58 6.53
N ARG A 96 11.85 15.70 6.21
CA ARG A 96 12.01 16.97 6.94
C ARG A 96 11.49 16.89 8.37
N TYR A 97 10.46 16.08 8.62
CA TYR A 97 9.85 15.95 9.93
C TYR A 97 10.78 15.27 10.95
N PHE A 98 11.83 14.56 10.50
CA PHE A 98 12.80 13.93 11.38
C PHE A 98 13.52 14.92 12.32
N THR A 99 13.63 16.18 11.89
CA THR A 99 14.20 17.29 12.66
C THR A 99 13.16 18.21 13.28
N THR A 100 11.91 17.74 13.48
CA THR A 100 10.86 18.55 14.10
C THR A 100 11.28 19.05 15.50
N PRO A 101 11.04 20.34 15.83
CA PRO A 101 11.35 20.90 17.14
C PRO A 101 10.42 20.38 18.25
N ASP A 102 9.28 19.80 17.90
CA ASP A 102 8.30 19.28 18.85
C ASP A 102 8.70 17.91 19.44
N ALA A 103 9.83 17.36 18.99
CA ALA A 103 10.33 16.09 19.48
C ALA A 103 11.05 16.21 20.84
N PHE A 104 10.71 15.33 21.77
CA PHE A 104 11.38 15.24 23.09
C PHE A 104 11.72 13.79 23.45
N VAL A 105 12.61 13.59 24.42
CA VAL A 105 13.01 12.24 24.89
C VAL A 105 12.28 11.92 26.19
N ALA A 106 11.64 10.74 26.24
CA ALA A 106 10.98 10.21 27.42
C ALA A 106 10.92 8.67 27.37
N GLN A 107 10.67 8.04 28.51
CA GLN A 107 10.26 6.64 28.57
C GLN A 107 8.75 6.53 28.35
N ALA A 108 8.27 5.47 27.70
CA ALA A 108 6.84 5.29 27.48
C ALA A 108 6.06 5.17 28.80
N VAL A 109 6.65 4.60 29.86
CA VAL A 109 6.02 4.52 31.20
C VAL A 109 5.78 5.89 31.85
N GLU A 110 6.42 6.95 31.34
CA GLU A 110 6.23 8.34 31.80
C GLU A 110 5.12 9.05 31.01
N LEU A 111 4.64 8.43 29.93
CA LEU A 111 3.63 8.94 29.03
C LEU A 111 2.36 8.10 29.24
N ASP A 112 1.22 8.75 29.48
CA ASP A 112 -0.07 8.08 29.63
C ASP A 112 -0.59 7.64 28.24
N LEU A 113 0.04 6.62 27.66
CA LEU A 113 -0.20 6.18 26.29
C LEU A 113 -1.38 5.19 26.22
N PRO A 114 -2.24 5.28 25.20
CA PRO A 114 -3.35 4.34 25.04
C PRO A 114 -2.93 2.99 24.41
N TYR A 115 -1.63 2.73 24.28
CA TYR A 115 -1.05 1.55 23.63
C TYR A 115 0.33 1.21 24.22
N ALA A 116 0.79 -0.04 24.06
CA ALA A 116 2.16 -0.43 24.42
C ALA A 116 3.13 -0.15 23.27
N THR A 117 4.39 0.22 23.58
CA THR A 117 5.40 0.51 22.54
C THR A 117 5.62 -0.63 21.54
N SER A 118 5.50 -1.87 22.00
CA SER A 118 5.59 -3.08 21.17
C SER A 118 4.51 -3.17 20.09
N GLU A 119 3.36 -2.52 20.26
CA GLU A 119 2.25 -2.54 19.30
C GLU A 119 2.50 -1.64 18.08
N THR A 120 3.48 -0.75 18.16
CA THR A 120 3.90 0.15 17.07
C THR A 120 5.21 -0.29 16.41
N THR A 121 5.76 -1.42 16.86
CA THR A 121 7.05 -1.93 16.44
C THR A 121 6.92 -3.40 16.04
N PRO A 122 6.96 -3.74 14.74
CA PRO A 122 6.65 -5.08 14.29
C PRO A 122 7.80 -6.08 14.37
N THR A 123 8.62 -6.00 15.42
CA THR A 123 9.78 -6.88 15.58
C THR A 123 9.52 -7.90 16.67
N GLU A 124 9.54 -9.20 16.32
CA GLU A 124 9.39 -10.31 17.28
C GLU A 124 10.48 -10.32 18.37
N ARG A 125 11.59 -9.62 18.13
CA ARG A 125 12.73 -9.50 19.05
C ARG A 125 13.06 -8.04 19.35
N SER A 126 12.03 -7.23 19.57
CA SER A 126 12.22 -5.84 20.00
C SER A 126 12.96 -5.79 21.34
N ILE A 127 14.02 -5.00 21.44
CA ILE A 127 14.65 -4.64 22.72
C ILE A 127 14.03 -3.36 23.30
N ILE A 128 13.11 -2.74 22.56
CA ILE A 128 12.32 -1.61 23.06
C ILE A 128 11.32 -2.17 24.06
N SER A 129 11.35 -1.57 25.24
CA SER A 129 10.34 -1.74 26.27
C SER A 129 9.81 -0.35 26.63
N ASP A 130 8.74 -0.30 27.42
CA ASP A 130 8.18 0.97 27.86
C ASP A 130 9.16 1.81 28.73
N ARG A 131 10.27 1.21 29.17
CA ARG A 131 11.35 1.88 29.92
C ARG A 131 12.53 2.31 29.04
N PHE A 132 12.50 2.02 27.74
CA PHE A 132 13.53 2.45 26.83
C PHE A 132 13.29 3.91 26.42
N PRO A 133 14.24 4.85 26.63
CA PRO A 133 14.06 6.23 26.21
C PRO A 133 13.96 6.34 24.69
N LEU A 134 12.86 6.91 24.21
CA LEU A 134 12.61 7.16 22.79
C LEU A 134 12.41 8.66 22.55
N ARG A 135 12.61 9.11 21.31
CA ARG A 135 12.14 10.42 20.86
C ARG A 135 10.66 10.30 20.51
N TRP A 136 9.85 11.17 21.07
CA TRP A 136 8.39 11.23 20.91
C TRP A 136 7.98 12.50 20.21
N VAL A 137 6.88 12.46 19.48
CA VAL A 137 6.24 13.63 18.87
C VAL A 137 4.76 13.65 19.21
N PRO A 138 4.12 14.84 19.24
CA PRO A 138 2.68 14.95 19.45
C PRO A 138 1.89 14.20 18.37
N ALA A 139 0.80 13.56 18.81
CA ALA A 139 -0.20 12.92 17.97
C ALA A 139 -1.60 13.20 18.55
N VAL A 140 -2.63 12.88 17.79
CA VAL A 140 -4.02 12.95 18.23
C VAL A 140 -4.66 11.57 18.07
N SER A 141 -5.37 11.12 19.11
CA SER A 141 -6.27 9.98 19.02
C SER A 141 -7.51 10.38 18.21
N LEU A 142 -7.77 9.69 17.10
CA LEU A 142 -8.90 9.99 16.23
C LEU A 142 -10.24 9.47 16.79
N ALA A 143 -10.21 8.63 17.83
CA ALA A 143 -11.42 8.09 18.45
C ALA A 143 -12.13 9.13 19.34
N ASP A 144 -11.37 9.94 20.07
CA ASP A 144 -11.88 10.91 21.07
C ASP A 144 -11.31 12.33 20.89
N GLY A 145 -10.32 12.51 20.02
CA GLY A 145 -9.65 13.79 19.81
C GLY A 145 -8.59 14.14 20.86
N GLU A 146 -8.29 13.22 21.78
CA GLU A 146 -7.35 13.50 22.88
C GLU A 146 -5.89 13.56 22.39
N PRO A 147 -5.08 14.50 22.92
CA PRO A 147 -3.65 14.55 22.64
C PRO A 147 -2.92 13.31 23.17
N THR A 148 -1.98 12.80 22.40
CA THR A 148 -1.09 11.70 22.81
C THR A 148 0.27 11.85 22.13
N PHE A 149 1.09 10.80 22.17
CA PHE A 149 2.41 10.79 21.56
C PHE A 149 2.66 9.52 20.78
N VAL A 150 3.50 9.61 19.75
CA VAL A 150 4.05 8.45 19.03
C VAL A 150 5.57 8.55 18.92
N PRO A 151 6.29 7.41 18.82
CA PRO A 151 7.72 7.46 18.59
C PRO A 151 8.01 8.18 17.27
N LEU A 152 8.97 9.11 17.28
CA LEU A 152 9.36 9.88 16.09
C LEU A 152 9.72 8.97 14.91
N ARG A 153 10.40 7.85 15.16
CA ARG A 153 10.80 6.91 14.10
C ARG A 153 9.63 6.12 13.50
N SER A 154 8.47 6.10 14.14
CA SER A 154 7.25 5.56 13.56
C SER A 154 6.62 6.51 12.54
N VAL A 155 7.04 7.78 12.48
CA VAL A 155 6.41 8.80 11.61
C VAL A 155 7.37 9.51 10.66
N ALA A 156 8.67 9.56 10.99
CA ALA A 156 9.68 10.25 10.21
C ALA A 156 10.81 9.30 9.82
N MET A 157 11.21 9.38 8.55
CA MET A 157 12.30 8.61 7.95
C MET A 157 13.51 9.51 7.71
N ASP A 158 14.70 9.00 7.99
CA ASP A 158 15.96 9.61 7.53
C ASP A 158 16.92 8.48 7.16
N GLY A 159 17.28 8.41 5.87
CA GLY A 159 18.24 7.44 5.36
C GLY A 159 19.68 7.94 5.37
N VAL A 160 19.97 9.13 5.91
CA VAL A 160 21.35 9.57 6.13
C VAL A 160 21.98 8.73 7.25
N SER A 161 23.02 7.98 6.89
CA SER A 161 23.88 7.32 7.88
C SER A 161 24.76 8.37 8.56
N ASP A 162 24.52 8.59 9.85
CA ASP A 162 25.27 9.52 10.70
C ASP A 162 26.33 8.81 11.57
N GLY A 163 26.53 7.50 11.37
CA GLY A 163 27.41 6.68 12.20
C GLY A 163 26.89 6.41 13.61
N THR A 164 25.71 6.92 13.97
CA THR A 164 25.09 6.66 15.27
C THR A 164 24.48 5.27 15.29
N TRP A 165 24.97 4.41 16.18
CA TRP A 165 24.36 3.10 16.41
C TRP A 165 22.95 3.27 16.96
N ARG A 166 22.00 2.50 16.43
CA ARG A 166 20.61 2.48 16.86
C ARG A 166 20.18 1.04 17.09
N PRO A 167 19.33 0.77 18.09
CA PRO A 167 18.77 -0.57 18.26
C PRO A 167 18.01 -0.95 16.99
N SER A 168 18.15 -2.21 16.55
CA SER A 168 17.54 -2.76 15.32
C SER A 168 16.01 -2.78 15.33
N THR A 169 15.41 -2.28 16.39
CA THR A 169 14.01 -2.46 16.73
C THR A 169 13.24 -1.15 16.64
N GLN A 170 13.89 -0.01 16.36
CA GLN A 170 13.18 1.18 15.91
C GLN A 170 12.88 1.04 14.41
N PHE A 171 11.75 0.41 14.11
CA PHE A 171 11.27 0.22 12.75
C PHE A 171 10.77 1.55 12.18
N CYS A 172 11.02 1.75 10.89
CA CYS A 172 10.64 2.95 10.16
C CYS A 172 10.15 2.51 8.79
N SER A 173 8.92 2.89 8.44
CA SER A 173 8.30 2.55 7.16
C SER A 173 7.50 3.73 6.62
N ALA A 174 7.23 3.69 5.33
CA ALA A 174 6.27 4.59 4.70
C ALA A 174 4.83 4.24 5.07
N ASN A 175 4.52 3.01 5.51
CA ASN A 175 3.16 2.54 5.81
C ASN A 175 2.31 3.52 6.64
N GLY A 176 1.20 3.99 6.10
CA GLY A 176 0.33 4.97 6.75
C GLY A 176 0.83 6.40 6.62
N LEU A 177 1.80 6.68 5.76
CA LEU A 177 2.13 8.03 5.30
C LEU A 177 1.29 8.31 4.07
N ALA A 178 0.53 9.40 4.08
CA ALA A 178 -0.22 9.79 2.90
C ALA A 178 -0.42 11.31 2.85
N SER A 179 -0.69 11.77 1.65
CA SER A 179 -1.16 13.11 1.36
C SER A 179 -2.54 13.09 0.72
N GLY A 180 -3.18 14.26 0.75
CA GLY A 180 -4.51 14.45 0.17
C GLY A 180 -4.87 15.92 0.10
N ASN A 181 -5.96 16.25 -0.59
CA ASN A 181 -6.46 17.62 -0.72
C ASN A 181 -6.91 18.23 0.61
N THR A 182 -7.36 17.38 1.53
CA THR A 182 -7.73 17.72 2.90
C THR A 182 -7.06 16.77 3.87
N LEU A 183 -6.98 17.16 5.15
CA LEU A 183 -6.46 16.27 6.18
C LEU A 183 -7.31 15.02 6.35
N ALA A 184 -8.63 15.11 6.14
CA ALA A 184 -9.51 13.94 6.20
C ALA A 184 -9.20 12.95 5.06
N GLU A 185 -9.07 13.45 3.82
CA GLU A 185 -8.69 12.65 2.65
C GLU A 185 -7.32 11.96 2.86
N ALA A 186 -6.32 12.72 3.32
CA ALA A 186 -4.99 12.18 3.62
C ALA A 186 -5.05 11.09 4.70
N THR A 187 -5.83 11.31 5.76
CA THR A 187 -5.98 10.36 6.87
C THR A 187 -6.68 9.07 6.41
N ILE A 188 -7.73 9.18 5.58
CA ILE A 188 -8.40 8.01 5.00
C ILE A 188 -7.41 7.19 4.18
N HIS A 189 -6.65 7.84 3.29
CA HIS A 189 -5.69 7.14 2.43
C HIS A 189 -4.61 6.43 3.27
N ALA A 190 -4.05 7.12 4.27
CA ALA A 190 -3.09 6.54 5.19
C ALA A 190 -3.66 5.34 5.98
N LEU A 191 -4.90 5.44 6.49
CA LEU A 191 -5.51 4.35 7.25
C LEU A 191 -5.86 3.15 6.37
N LEU A 192 -6.32 3.40 5.13
CA LEU A 192 -6.54 2.34 4.15
C LEU A 192 -5.23 1.61 3.81
N GLU A 193 -4.12 2.32 3.67
CA GLU A 193 -2.81 1.67 3.46
C GLU A 193 -2.41 0.79 4.64
N VAL A 194 -2.63 1.24 5.88
CA VAL A 194 -2.39 0.40 7.08
C VAL A 194 -3.25 -0.86 7.08
N ILE A 195 -4.53 -0.73 6.73
CA ILE A 195 -5.45 -1.88 6.58
C ILE A 195 -4.96 -2.82 5.48
N GLU A 196 -4.52 -2.28 4.35
CA GLU A 196 -4.02 -3.04 3.21
C GLU A 196 -2.83 -3.91 3.62
N ARG A 197 -1.82 -3.30 4.25
CA ARG A 197 -0.62 -3.98 4.75
C ARG A 197 -0.93 -5.05 5.79
N TYR A 198 -1.89 -4.78 6.67
CA TYR A 198 -2.37 -5.76 7.64
C TYR A 198 -3.10 -6.94 6.98
N SER A 199 -3.96 -6.66 5.99
CA SER A 199 -4.69 -7.66 5.20
C SER A 199 -3.77 -8.58 4.41
N THR A 200 -2.78 -8.02 3.72
CA THR A 200 -1.87 -8.77 2.84
C THR A 200 -0.85 -9.62 3.59
N ALA A 201 -0.44 -9.18 4.78
CA ALA A 201 0.37 -9.97 5.71
C ALA A 201 -0.22 -11.36 6.01
N GLY A 202 -1.55 -11.51 6.01
CA GLY A 202 -2.23 -12.80 6.17
C GLY A 202 -2.16 -13.70 4.93
N VAL A 203 -2.11 -13.10 3.73
CA VAL A 203 -2.06 -13.84 2.45
C VAL A 203 -0.75 -14.60 2.30
N ALA A 204 0.37 -13.99 2.72
CA ALA A 204 1.70 -14.61 2.70
C ALA A 204 1.76 -15.92 3.50
N LYS A 205 0.94 -16.03 4.56
CA LYS A 205 0.86 -17.21 5.44
C LYS A 205 -0.21 -18.22 5.02
N THR A 206 -1.04 -17.87 4.04
CA THR A 206 -2.15 -18.69 3.58
C THR A 206 -1.73 -19.50 2.35
N PRO A 207 -1.78 -20.86 2.41
CA PRO A 207 -1.49 -21.72 1.26
C PRO A 207 -2.29 -21.32 0.03
N ILE A 208 -1.71 -21.45 -1.17
CA ILE A 208 -2.31 -20.93 -2.40
C ILE A 208 -3.72 -21.47 -2.60
N ARG A 209 -3.94 -22.77 -2.36
CA ARG A 209 -5.24 -23.42 -2.53
C ARG A 209 -6.33 -22.97 -1.56
N GLN A 210 -5.94 -22.33 -0.46
CA GLN A 210 -6.87 -21.85 0.57
C GLN A 210 -7.21 -20.37 0.40
N ARG A 211 -6.56 -19.68 -0.54
CA ARG A 211 -6.84 -18.27 -0.84
C ARG A 211 -8.21 -18.13 -1.48
N LYS A 212 -8.87 -17.00 -1.22
CA LYS A 212 -10.13 -16.62 -1.88
C LYS A 212 -9.83 -16.04 -3.26
N VAL A 213 -9.66 -16.91 -4.26
CA VAL A 213 -9.38 -16.50 -5.63
C VAL A 213 -10.67 -16.07 -6.31
N LEU A 214 -10.68 -14.81 -6.76
CA LEU A 214 -11.83 -14.17 -7.38
C LEU A 214 -12.04 -14.65 -8.81
N ASP A 215 -13.27 -15.00 -9.16
CA ASP A 215 -13.68 -15.24 -10.54
C ASP A 215 -13.82 -13.91 -11.28
N LEU A 216 -12.82 -13.60 -12.12
CA LEU A 216 -12.75 -12.33 -12.86
C LEU A 216 -13.92 -12.12 -13.82
N ARG A 217 -14.61 -13.19 -14.24
CA ARG A 217 -15.82 -13.10 -15.06
C ARG A 217 -17.01 -12.49 -14.31
N THR A 218 -16.91 -12.44 -12.98
CA THR A 218 -17.96 -11.89 -12.11
C THR A 218 -17.70 -10.44 -11.71
N LEU A 219 -16.54 -9.85 -12.07
CA LEU A 219 -16.28 -8.41 -11.89
C LEU A 219 -17.45 -7.58 -12.45
N PRO A 220 -17.82 -6.42 -11.89
CA PRO A 220 -18.89 -5.59 -12.42
C PRO A 220 -18.44 -4.95 -13.74
N ASP A 221 -19.38 -4.35 -14.48
CA ASP A 221 -19.04 -3.52 -15.65
C ASP A 221 -18.38 -2.22 -15.17
N CYS A 222 -17.06 -2.26 -15.03
CA CYS A 222 -16.24 -1.15 -14.53
C CYS A 222 -14.85 -1.16 -15.17
N TRP A 223 -14.10 -0.07 -14.97
CA TRP A 223 -12.75 0.09 -15.53
C TRP A 223 -11.78 -1.05 -15.19
N SER A 224 -11.96 -1.72 -14.04
CA SER A 224 -11.13 -2.88 -13.65
C SER A 224 -11.35 -4.07 -14.58
N ARG A 225 -12.59 -4.29 -15.02
CA ARG A 225 -12.92 -5.33 -15.99
C ARG A 225 -12.26 -5.03 -17.32
N ASP A 226 -12.36 -3.79 -17.81
CA ASP A 226 -11.72 -3.37 -19.07
C ASP A 226 -10.20 -3.60 -19.04
N LEU A 227 -9.54 -3.28 -17.90
CA LEU A 227 -8.11 -3.52 -17.74
C LEU A 227 -7.78 -5.03 -17.70
N VAL A 228 -8.58 -5.85 -17.02
CA VAL A 228 -8.37 -7.31 -16.97
C VAL A 228 -8.56 -7.94 -18.34
N GLU A 229 -9.60 -7.53 -19.08
CA GLU A 229 -9.84 -7.98 -20.46
C GLU A 229 -8.68 -7.59 -21.37
N HIS A 230 -8.22 -6.34 -21.31
CA HIS A 230 -7.03 -5.88 -22.04
C HIS A 230 -5.78 -6.69 -21.70
N LEU A 231 -5.52 -6.96 -20.41
CA LEU A 231 -4.39 -7.80 -19.97
C LEU A 231 -4.48 -9.22 -20.55
N HIS A 232 -5.67 -9.81 -20.58
CA HIS A 232 -5.87 -11.13 -21.19
C HIS A 232 -5.71 -11.11 -22.72
N ASP A 233 -6.13 -10.05 -23.39
CA ASP A 233 -5.94 -9.88 -24.85
C ASP A 233 -4.47 -9.80 -25.25
N ILE A 234 -3.59 -9.38 -24.32
CA ILE A 234 -2.13 -9.40 -24.48
C ILE A 234 -1.46 -10.55 -23.71
N ASP A 235 -2.19 -11.66 -23.49
CA ASP A 235 -1.71 -12.93 -22.94
C ASP A 235 -1.15 -12.88 -21.50
N PHE A 236 -1.51 -11.88 -20.69
CA PHE A 236 -1.14 -11.87 -19.28
C PHE A 236 -1.98 -12.89 -18.50
N TRP A 237 -1.29 -13.60 -17.62
CA TRP A 237 -1.92 -14.32 -16.53
C TRP A 237 -2.20 -13.34 -15.39
N VAL A 238 -3.44 -13.34 -14.91
CA VAL A 238 -3.93 -12.45 -13.85
C VAL A 238 -4.65 -13.29 -12.79
N GLU A 239 -4.32 -13.05 -11.52
CA GLU A 239 -5.04 -13.61 -10.38
C GLU A 239 -5.34 -12.51 -9.37
N VAL A 240 -6.56 -12.53 -8.84
CA VAL A 240 -7.00 -11.60 -7.80
C VAL A 240 -7.44 -12.40 -6.59
N VAL A 241 -6.90 -12.06 -5.43
CA VAL A 241 -7.19 -12.70 -4.15
C VAL A 241 -7.89 -11.69 -3.24
N ASP A 242 -9.06 -12.05 -2.73
CA ASP A 242 -9.73 -11.33 -1.64
C ASP A 242 -9.01 -11.61 -0.32
N CYS A 243 -8.41 -10.57 0.26
CA CYS A 243 -7.74 -10.57 1.55
C CYS A 243 -8.40 -9.65 2.58
N SER A 244 -9.69 -9.33 2.39
CA SER A 244 -10.46 -8.47 3.28
C SER A 244 -10.56 -9.08 4.68
N VAL A 245 -10.04 -8.38 5.69
CA VAL A 245 -10.12 -8.78 7.10
C VAL A 245 -10.83 -7.76 7.99
N VAL A 246 -10.94 -6.51 7.54
CA VAL A 246 -11.61 -5.42 8.26
C VAL A 246 -13.05 -5.33 7.75
N PRO A 247 -14.08 -5.47 8.62
CA PRO A 247 -15.47 -5.33 8.20
C PRO A 247 -15.74 -4.01 7.47
N GLY A 248 -16.43 -4.09 6.33
CA GLY A 248 -16.77 -2.93 5.51
C GLY A 248 -15.62 -2.35 4.66
N VAL A 249 -14.42 -2.94 4.71
CA VAL A 249 -13.29 -2.55 3.87
C VAL A 249 -12.85 -3.74 3.02
N SER A 250 -12.80 -3.54 1.71
CA SER A 250 -12.23 -4.52 0.78
C SER A 250 -10.73 -4.34 0.69
N ALA A 251 -10.01 -5.47 0.70
CA ALA A 251 -8.58 -5.52 0.38
C ALA A 251 -8.33 -6.65 -0.62
N PHE A 252 -7.59 -6.34 -1.67
CA PHE A 252 -7.23 -7.31 -2.70
C PHE A 252 -5.71 -7.38 -2.89
N ALA A 253 -5.23 -8.58 -3.20
CA ALA A 253 -3.90 -8.81 -3.74
C ALA A 253 -4.02 -9.29 -5.19
N VAL A 254 -3.23 -8.70 -6.09
CA VAL A 254 -3.21 -9.00 -7.51
C VAL A 254 -1.86 -9.57 -7.88
N PHE A 255 -1.85 -10.57 -8.75
CA PHE A 255 -0.65 -11.14 -9.33
C PHE A 255 -0.72 -11.11 -10.85
N LEU A 256 0.37 -10.66 -11.48
CA LEU A 256 0.55 -10.58 -12.93
C LEU A 256 1.77 -11.41 -13.35
N TRP A 257 1.64 -12.14 -14.44
CA TRP A 257 2.75 -12.86 -15.06
C TRP A 257 2.60 -12.88 -16.58
N HIS A 258 3.71 -12.72 -17.29
CA HIS A 258 3.77 -12.80 -18.75
C HIS A 258 5.13 -13.35 -19.22
N PRO A 259 5.21 -14.14 -20.30
CA PRO A 259 6.45 -14.82 -20.72
C PRO A 259 7.59 -13.89 -21.18
N ASP A 260 7.31 -12.65 -21.58
CA ASP A 260 8.34 -11.69 -22.03
C ASP A 260 9.31 -11.27 -20.91
N MET A 261 8.78 -11.15 -19.69
CA MET A 261 9.46 -10.85 -18.44
C MET A 261 8.86 -11.76 -17.38
N PRO A 262 9.33 -13.02 -17.33
CA PRO A 262 8.67 -14.13 -16.67
C PRO A 262 8.91 -14.15 -15.16
N SER A 263 8.74 -12.99 -14.52
CA SER A 263 8.67 -12.81 -13.08
C SER A 263 7.20 -12.60 -12.68
N LEU A 264 6.90 -12.92 -11.41
CA LEU A 264 5.59 -12.58 -10.85
C LEU A 264 5.65 -11.14 -10.34
N TYR A 265 4.72 -10.31 -10.78
CA TYR A 265 4.54 -8.95 -10.29
C TYR A 265 3.28 -8.90 -9.46
N ALA A 266 3.34 -8.27 -8.29
CA ALA A 266 2.24 -8.22 -7.36
C ALA A 266 1.92 -6.77 -6.99
N GLY A 267 0.67 -6.55 -6.61
CA GLY A 267 0.19 -5.29 -6.06
C GLY A 267 -0.98 -5.54 -5.12
N SER A 268 -1.21 -4.61 -4.21
CA SER A 268 -2.36 -4.65 -3.31
C SER A 268 -3.13 -3.35 -3.32
N GLY A 269 -4.34 -3.41 -2.79
CA GLY A 269 -5.23 -2.27 -2.77
C GLY A 269 -6.31 -2.48 -1.73
N SER A 270 -6.50 -1.52 -0.83
CA SER A 270 -7.66 -1.47 0.03
C SER A 270 -8.51 -0.22 -0.20
N HIS A 271 -9.82 -0.38 0.00
CA HIS A 271 -10.80 0.71 -0.01
C HIS A 271 -12.14 0.20 0.54
N PHE A 272 -12.96 1.09 1.11
CA PHE A 272 -14.33 0.72 1.49
C PHE A 272 -15.23 0.48 0.28
N LEU A 273 -14.99 1.17 -0.84
CA LEU A 273 -15.57 0.87 -2.16
C LEU A 273 -14.77 -0.25 -2.86
N PRO A 274 -15.32 -1.46 -3.04
CA PRO A 274 -14.57 -2.62 -3.57
C PRO A 274 -13.99 -2.39 -4.96
N GLU A 275 -14.70 -1.66 -5.82
CA GLU A 275 -14.24 -1.31 -7.16
C GLU A 275 -12.94 -0.52 -7.10
N ILE A 276 -12.82 0.44 -6.19
CA ILE A 276 -11.58 1.22 -6.02
C ILE A 276 -10.46 0.34 -5.46
N ALA A 277 -10.77 -0.56 -4.51
CA ALA A 277 -9.77 -1.46 -3.92
C ALA A 277 -9.12 -2.36 -4.99
N VAL A 278 -9.91 -2.98 -5.87
CA VAL A 278 -9.36 -3.84 -6.93
C VAL A 278 -8.60 -3.04 -8.00
N GLN A 279 -9.04 -1.81 -8.29
CA GLN A 279 -8.34 -0.91 -9.22
C GLN A 279 -6.95 -0.54 -8.71
N ARG A 280 -6.85 -0.20 -7.42
CA ARG A 280 -5.57 0.08 -6.77
C ARG A 280 -4.65 -1.14 -6.86
N ALA A 281 -5.14 -2.32 -6.50
CA ALA A 281 -4.34 -3.55 -6.56
C ALA A 281 -3.85 -3.88 -7.99
N LEU A 282 -4.71 -3.73 -9.00
CA LEU A 282 -4.36 -3.94 -10.41
C LEU A 282 -3.30 -2.93 -10.87
N THR A 283 -3.54 -1.64 -10.63
CA THR A 283 -2.61 -0.58 -11.04
C THR A 283 -1.27 -0.67 -10.34
N GLU A 284 -1.24 -1.13 -9.09
CA GLU A 284 -0.01 -1.35 -8.33
C GLU A 284 0.78 -2.56 -8.86
N ALA A 285 0.11 -3.64 -9.27
CA ALA A 285 0.79 -4.78 -9.89
C ALA A 285 1.44 -4.40 -11.24
N VAL A 286 0.76 -3.56 -12.04
CA VAL A 286 1.33 -2.99 -13.27
C VAL A 286 2.51 -2.05 -12.96
N GLN A 287 2.39 -1.20 -11.94
CA GLN A 287 3.49 -0.33 -11.50
C GLN A 287 4.70 -1.14 -11.01
N SER A 288 4.48 -2.24 -10.28
CA SER A 288 5.54 -3.14 -9.80
C SER A 288 6.36 -3.69 -10.96
N ARG A 289 5.68 -4.12 -12.03
CA ARG A 289 6.33 -4.50 -13.29
C ARG A 289 7.11 -3.35 -13.92
N MET A 290 6.48 -2.18 -14.05
CA MET A 290 7.13 -0.98 -14.62
C MET A 290 8.37 -0.54 -13.82
N SER A 291 8.36 -0.74 -12.50
CA SER A 291 9.50 -0.44 -11.61
C SER A 291 10.75 -1.22 -12.03
N VAL A 292 10.58 -2.50 -12.36
CA VAL A 292 11.67 -3.36 -12.84
C VAL A 292 12.07 -2.98 -14.27
N ILE A 293 11.11 -2.74 -15.16
CA ILE A 293 11.38 -2.37 -16.57
C ILE A 293 12.22 -1.09 -16.65
N SER A 294 11.80 -0.06 -15.92
CA SER A 294 12.44 1.26 -15.95
C SER A 294 13.84 1.23 -15.36
N GLY A 295 14.10 0.33 -14.40
CA GLY A 295 15.40 0.21 -13.73
C GLY A 295 15.83 1.45 -12.94
N THR A 296 14.88 2.34 -12.61
CA THR A 296 15.18 3.65 -11.99
C THR A 296 15.26 3.62 -10.47
N ARG A 297 14.78 2.55 -9.85
CA ARG A 297 14.76 2.34 -8.39
C ARG A 297 16.04 1.62 -7.94
N GLU A 298 16.86 2.28 -7.13
CA GLU A 298 18.13 1.73 -6.62
C GLU A 298 17.95 0.72 -5.48
N ASP A 299 16.80 0.74 -4.83
CA ASP A 299 16.42 -0.14 -3.73
C ASP A 299 15.81 -1.48 -4.20
N ILE A 300 15.55 -1.64 -5.49
CA ILE A 300 15.19 -2.95 -6.07
C ILE A 300 16.45 -3.81 -6.16
N GLY A 301 16.45 -4.91 -5.41
CA GLY A 301 17.60 -5.80 -5.32
C GLY A 301 17.98 -6.46 -6.64
N SER A 302 19.26 -6.79 -6.80
CA SER A 302 19.79 -7.47 -8.00
C SER A 302 19.06 -8.77 -8.36
N VAL A 303 18.44 -9.44 -7.38
CA VAL A 303 17.66 -10.67 -7.58
C VAL A 303 16.50 -10.45 -8.55
N SER A 304 15.82 -9.31 -8.47
CA SER A 304 14.70 -8.96 -9.37
C SER A 304 15.13 -8.82 -10.83
N TYR A 305 16.42 -8.59 -11.09
CA TYR A 305 17.00 -8.45 -12.44
C TYR A 305 17.73 -9.70 -12.95
N ARG A 306 17.86 -10.76 -12.15
CA ARG A 306 18.59 -11.98 -12.56
C ARG A 306 17.93 -12.74 -13.72
N GLY A 307 16.66 -12.44 -13.99
CA GLY A 307 15.84 -13.15 -14.97
C GLY A 307 15.59 -14.60 -14.57
N VAL A 308 14.65 -15.25 -15.25
CA VAL A 308 14.31 -16.66 -14.99
C VAL A 308 14.86 -17.52 -16.13
N ARG A 309 15.80 -18.43 -15.83
CA ARG A 309 16.41 -19.32 -16.84
C ARG A 309 15.42 -20.27 -17.49
N ARG A 310 14.37 -20.66 -16.76
CA ARG A 310 13.28 -21.52 -17.22
C ARG A 310 11.97 -20.90 -16.74
N PRO A 311 11.32 -20.07 -17.55
CA PRO A 311 10.06 -19.46 -17.17
C PRO A 311 9.01 -20.55 -16.99
N VAL A 312 8.46 -20.68 -15.79
CA VAL A 312 7.35 -21.58 -15.49
C VAL A 312 6.14 -20.70 -15.22
N PRO A 313 5.04 -20.85 -15.99
CA PRO A 313 3.80 -20.15 -15.69
C PRO A 313 3.33 -20.46 -14.26
N PRO A 314 2.68 -19.52 -13.57
CA PRO A 314 2.12 -19.77 -12.26
C PRO A 314 1.16 -20.96 -12.27
N LEU A 315 1.18 -21.78 -11.21
CA LEU A 315 0.20 -22.86 -11.05
C LEU A 315 -1.20 -22.27 -11.04
N PRO A 316 -2.13 -22.68 -11.92
CA PRO A 316 -3.49 -22.18 -11.92
C PRO A 316 -4.24 -22.65 -10.68
N VAL A 317 -5.10 -21.78 -10.16
CA VAL A 317 -6.02 -22.08 -9.07
C VAL A 317 -7.42 -21.83 -9.59
N GLU A 318 -8.32 -22.79 -9.40
CA GLU A 318 -9.73 -22.61 -9.76
C GLU A 318 -10.34 -21.52 -8.88
N PRO A 319 -11.00 -20.50 -9.48
CA PRO A 319 -11.67 -19.47 -8.70
C PRO A 319 -12.72 -20.06 -7.75
N ASN A 320 -12.70 -19.60 -6.50
CA ASN A 320 -13.59 -20.08 -5.43
C ASN A 320 -14.36 -18.93 -4.75
N HIS A 321 -14.19 -17.71 -5.24
CA HIS A 321 -14.84 -16.50 -4.74
C HIS A 321 -15.45 -15.71 -5.89
N SER A 322 -16.60 -15.08 -5.67
CA SER A 322 -17.29 -14.28 -6.70
C SER A 322 -17.41 -12.84 -6.23
N TRP A 323 -17.37 -11.89 -7.17
CA TRP A 323 -17.59 -10.48 -6.86
C TRP A 323 -18.94 -10.24 -6.18
N ASN A 324 -19.97 -11.00 -6.56
CA ASN A 324 -21.30 -10.89 -5.97
C ASN A 324 -21.35 -11.28 -4.48
N ALA A 325 -20.31 -11.93 -3.95
CA ALA A 325 -20.18 -12.28 -2.55
C ALA A 325 -19.42 -11.20 -1.74
N ILE A 326 -18.88 -10.18 -2.39
CA ILE A 326 -18.20 -9.07 -1.72
C ILE A 326 -19.28 -8.20 -1.03
N PRO A 327 -19.13 -7.89 0.27
CA PRO A 327 -20.08 -7.05 0.98
C PRO A 327 -20.23 -5.67 0.34
N THR A 328 -21.46 -5.17 0.30
CA THR A 328 -21.73 -3.80 -0.13
C THR A 328 -21.08 -2.81 0.84
N PRO A 329 -20.45 -1.73 0.35
CA PRO A 329 -19.90 -0.69 1.20
C PRO A 329 -20.97 -0.10 2.13
N PRO A 330 -20.66 0.11 3.42
CA PRO A 330 -21.58 0.75 4.36
C PRO A 330 -21.63 2.28 4.19
N VAL A 331 -20.68 2.87 3.45
CA VAL A 331 -20.59 4.30 3.17
C VAL A 331 -20.38 4.52 1.67
N ASP A 332 -21.12 5.45 1.08
CA ASP A 332 -21.01 5.79 -0.34
C ASP A 332 -20.27 7.12 -0.54
N ALA A 333 -19.90 7.41 -1.80
CA ALA A 333 -19.14 8.60 -2.18
C ALA A 333 -19.90 9.94 -2.05
N SER A 334 -21.19 9.93 -1.70
CA SER A 334 -21.94 11.16 -1.43
C SER A 334 -21.67 11.71 -0.02
N VAL A 335 -21.12 10.88 0.87
CA VAL A 335 -20.80 11.25 2.25
C VAL A 335 -19.51 12.09 2.28
N PRO A 336 -19.44 13.17 3.07
CA PRO A 336 -18.21 13.94 3.22
C PRO A 336 -17.05 13.10 3.78
N SER A 337 -15.82 13.39 3.35
CA SER A 337 -14.60 12.69 3.80
C SER A 337 -14.41 12.70 5.33
N ALA A 338 -14.90 13.71 6.04
CA ALA A 338 -14.83 13.73 7.50
C ALA A 338 -15.68 12.63 8.15
N ASP A 339 -16.88 12.38 7.63
CA ASP A 339 -17.81 11.38 8.15
C ASP A 339 -17.36 9.95 7.75
N MET A 340 -16.84 9.80 6.53
CA MET A 340 -16.17 8.57 6.09
C MET A 340 -14.98 8.21 7.00
N LEU A 341 -14.17 9.22 7.36
CA LEU A 341 -13.04 9.02 8.26
C LEU A 341 -13.49 8.56 9.64
N ALA A 342 -14.52 9.20 10.21
CA ALA A 342 -15.05 8.83 11.51
C ALA A 342 -15.54 7.38 11.53
N TRP A 343 -16.26 6.96 10.49
CA TRP A 343 -16.68 5.57 10.34
C TRP A 343 -15.51 4.59 10.23
N LEU A 344 -14.51 4.91 9.40
CA LEU A 344 -13.35 4.04 9.20
C LEU A 344 -12.49 3.89 10.47
N VAL A 345 -12.33 4.98 11.21
CA VAL A 345 -11.64 4.99 12.52
C VAL A 345 -12.37 4.09 13.51
N ASP A 346 -13.70 4.17 13.59
CA ASP A 346 -14.50 3.32 14.47
C ASP A 346 -14.29 1.83 14.16
N GLN A 347 -14.32 1.43 12.88
CA GLN A 347 -14.10 0.03 12.50
C GLN A 347 -12.72 -0.48 12.93
N VAL A 348 -11.66 0.31 12.69
CA VAL A 348 -10.29 -0.07 13.05
C VAL A 348 -10.09 -0.07 14.56
N SER A 349 -10.67 0.89 15.28
CA SER A 349 -10.57 0.95 16.74
C SER A 349 -11.33 -0.19 17.42
N VAL A 350 -12.51 -0.58 16.93
CA VAL A 350 -13.24 -1.74 17.42
C VAL A 350 -12.44 -3.04 17.16
N MET A 351 -11.85 -3.18 15.97
CA MET A 351 -11.08 -4.38 15.62
C MET A 351 -9.77 -4.50 16.41
N SER A 352 -9.04 -3.40 16.58
CA SER A 352 -7.74 -3.38 17.26
C SER A 352 -7.84 -3.32 18.79
N GLY A 353 -8.96 -2.84 19.33
CA GLY A 353 -9.09 -2.49 20.74
C GLY A 353 -8.25 -1.26 21.13
N ARG A 354 -7.76 -0.48 20.16
CA ARG A 354 -6.87 0.67 20.35
C ARG A 354 -7.34 1.88 19.53
N PRO A 355 -7.05 3.11 19.96
CA PRO A 355 -7.34 4.29 19.14
C PRO A 355 -6.42 4.36 17.92
N VAL A 356 -6.96 4.78 16.77
CA VAL A 356 -6.15 5.19 15.62
C VAL A 356 -5.51 6.54 15.91
N LEU A 357 -4.21 6.66 15.69
CA LEU A 357 -3.44 7.87 16.00
C LEU A 357 -3.01 8.57 14.71
N ARG A 358 -3.05 9.90 14.71
CA ARG A 358 -2.57 10.72 13.59
C ARG A 358 -1.54 11.75 14.03
N VAL A 359 -0.48 11.87 13.24
CA VAL A 359 0.43 13.03 13.25
C VAL A 359 0.17 13.84 12.00
N ASP A 360 -0.28 15.09 12.17
CA ASP A 360 -0.36 16.04 11.07
C ASP A 360 1.03 16.61 10.79
N MET A 361 1.52 16.38 9.58
CA MET A 361 2.86 16.77 9.14
C MET A 361 2.80 17.88 8.09
N THR A 362 1.62 18.46 7.88
CA THR A 362 1.35 19.45 6.84
C THR A 362 2.18 20.71 7.07
N PRO A 363 3.05 21.10 6.11
CA PRO A 363 3.78 22.35 6.23
C PRO A 363 2.82 23.56 6.26
N PRO A 364 3.09 24.60 7.07
CA PRO A 364 2.20 25.74 7.19
C PRO A 364 1.93 26.44 5.85
N GLY A 365 0.64 26.66 5.52
CA GLY A 365 0.23 27.40 4.32
C GLY A 365 0.12 26.57 3.04
N GLU A 366 0.25 25.25 3.13
CA GLU A 366 0.04 24.37 1.98
C GLU A 366 -1.44 24.16 1.64
N PRO A 367 -1.78 23.99 0.35
CA PRO A 367 -3.16 23.76 -0.11
C PRO A 367 -3.58 22.27 -0.05
N PHE A 368 -2.69 21.41 0.44
CA PHE A 368 -2.87 19.97 0.63
C PHE A 368 -2.45 19.62 2.07
N ALA A 369 -2.77 18.41 2.51
CA ALA A 369 -2.35 17.86 3.78
C ALA A 369 -1.39 16.69 3.60
N VAL A 370 -0.50 16.49 4.57
CA VAL A 370 0.33 15.28 4.70
C VAL A 370 0.24 14.82 6.13
N CYS A 371 -0.02 13.53 6.35
CA CYS A 371 -0.08 12.98 7.69
C CYS A 371 0.51 11.58 7.75
N LYS A 372 0.88 11.17 8.97
CA LYS A 372 1.15 9.78 9.31
C LYS A 372 0.03 9.26 10.21
N VAL A 373 -0.52 8.10 9.85
CA VAL A 373 -1.41 7.31 10.69
C VAL A 373 -0.65 6.16 11.32
N VAL A 374 -0.84 5.96 12.62
CA VAL A 374 -0.35 4.81 13.37
C VAL A 374 -1.57 4.14 13.98
N ALA A 375 -1.81 2.87 13.67
CA ALA A 375 -2.90 2.09 14.25
C ALA A 375 -2.31 0.97 15.13
N PRO A 376 -2.08 1.21 16.43
CA PRO A 376 -1.66 0.15 17.35
C PRO A 376 -2.62 -1.03 17.27
N GLY A 377 -2.09 -2.25 17.27
CA GLY A 377 -2.89 -3.48 17.11
C GLY A 377 -3.12 -3.94 15.67
N LEU A 378 -2.76 -3.13 14.66
CA LEU A 378 -2.62 -3.57 13.26
C LEU A 378 -1.13 -3.53 12.88
N PRO A 379 -0.32 -4.50 13.33
CA PRO A 379 1.11 -4.49 13.07
C PRO A 379 1.37 -4.69 11.58
N GLU A 380 2.19 -3.81 11.01
CA GLU A 380 2.84 -4.06 9.72
C GLU A 380 3.87 -5.16 9.91
N LEU A 381 3.70 -6.36 9.39
CA LEU A 381 4.77 -7.36 9.53
C LEU A 381 6.03 -6.92 8.76
N LEU A 382 7.20 -7.03 9.39
CA LEU A 382 8.51 -6.82 8.74
C LEU A 382 8.62 -7.72 7.51
N HIS A 383 8.46 -7.12 6.33
CA HIS A 383 8.70 -7.77 5.05
C HIS A 383 9.79 -7.00 4.33
N GLU A 384 10.85 -7.70 3.92
CA GLU A 384 11.82 -7.13 2.99
C GLU A 384 11.06 -6.79 1.70
N ALA A 385 11.25 -5.56 1.20
CA ALA A 385 10.49 -4.90 0.12
C ALA A 385 10.43 -5.63 -1.24
N ASN A 386 10.93 -6.87 -1.33
CA ASN A 386 10.96 -7.68 -2.55
C ASN A 386 10.05 -8.92 -2.49
N GLU A 387 9.42 -9.23 -1.35
CA GLU A 387 8.50 -10.37 -1.19
C GLU A 387 7.21 -9.96 -0.46
N GLU A 388 6.64 -8.78 -0.77
CA GLU A 388 5.45 -8.28 -0.06
C GLU A 388 4.21 -9.18 -0.23
N LEU A 389 4.18 -9.98 -1.30
CA LEU A 389 3.10 -10.92 -1.61
C LEU A 389 3.68 -12.20 -2.23
N PRO A 390 4.19 -13.15 -1.43
CA PRO A 390 4.72 -14.39 -1.98
C PRO A 390 3.58 -15.26 -2.53
N ARG A 391 3.84 -15.87 -3.69
CA ARG A 391 2.97 -16.88 -4.32
C ARG A 391 3.79 -18.11 -4.69
N HIS A 392 4.52 -18.64 -3.72
CA HIS A 392 5.27 -19.88 -3.90
C HIS A 392 4.31 -21.08 -3.92
N PRO A 393 4.53 -22.07 -4.81
CA PRO A 393 3.76 -23.31 -4.81
C PRO A 393 3.76 -23.94 -3.41
N ASP A 394 2.64 -24.56 -3.04
CA ASP A 394 2.57 -25.27 -1.77
C ASP A 394 3.63 -26.39 -1.76
N PRO A 395 4.25 -26.74 -0.61
CA PRO A 395 5.32 -27.75 -0.56
C PRO A 395 4.95 -29.08 -1.22
N GLU A 396 3.67 -29.47 -1.14
CA GLU A 396 3.11 -30.67 -1.77
C GLU A 396 3.13 -30.62 -3.31
N ASP A 397 3.08 -29.43 -3.91
CA ASP A 397 3.10 -29.21 -5.36
C ASP A 397 4.50 -29.28 -5.96
N THR A 398 5.53 -29.21 -5.11
CA THR A 398 6.93 -29.34 -5.51
C THR A 398 7.44 -30.78 -5.46
N GLN A 399 6.65 -31.73 -4.93
CA GLN A 399 7.03 -33.13 -4.91
C GLN A 399 6.77 -33.77 -6.29
N PRO A 400 7.73 -34.52 -6.86
CA PRO A 400 7.49 -35.24 -8.10
C PRO A 400 6.35 -36.23 -7.88
N ARG A 401 5.27 -36.13 -8.69
CA ARG A 401 4.19 -37.11 -8.66
C ARG A 401 4.80 -38.51 -8.85
N PRO A 402 4.48 -39.50 -8.00
CA PRO A 402 4.97 -40.85 -8.20
C PRO A 402 4.49 -41.32 -9.58
N THR A 403 5.43 -41.67 -10.44
CA THR A 403 5.15 -42.28 -11.74
C THR A 403 4.29 -43.52 -11.48
N SER A 404 3.04 -43.49 -11.90
CA SER A 404 2.18 -44.68 -11.90
C SER A 404 2.75 -45.67 -12.89
N THR A 405 3.60 -46.58 -12.41
CA THR A 405 3.91 -47.81 -13.13
C THR A 405 2.64 -48.65 -13.12
N HIS A 406 1.83 -48.55 -14.17
CA HIS A 406 0.88 -49.59 -14.51
C HIS A 406 1.68 -50.87 -14.78
N PRO A 407 1.44 -51.99 -14.07
CA PRO A 407 1.96 -53.26 -14.52
C PRO A 407 1.24 -53.59 -15.82
N HIS A 408 2.01 -53.72 -16.91
CA HIS A 408 1.54 -54.34 -18.13
C HIS A 408 1.04 -55.74 -17.80
N ASP A 409 -0.25 -55.93 -18.04
CA ASP A 409 -0.87 -57.24 -18.18
C ASP A 409 -0.29 -57.88 -19.44
N SER A 410 0.49 -58.95 -19.26
CA SER A 410 0.91 -59.84 -20.34
C SER A 410 0.71 -61.27 -19.87
N GLY A 411 -0.52 -61.75 -20.01
CA GLY A 411 -0.76 -63.17 -20.18
C GLY A 411 -0.28 -63.60 -21.57
N GLU A 412 0.69 -64.50 -21.60
CA GLU A 412 0.86 -65.47 -22.69
C GLU A 412 1.34 -66.79 -22.07
N GLY A 413 0.58 -67.85 -22.35
CA GLY A 413 0.87 -69.20 -21.86
C GLY A 413 1.84 -69.94 -22.77
N ALA A 414 2.60 -70.87 -22.16
CA ALA A 414 3.10 -72.08 -22.78
C ALA A 414 3.77 -72.98 -21.72
N SER A 415 3.06 -74.01 -21.27
CA SER A 415 3.49 -75.42 -21.06
C SER A 415 2.56 -76.12 -20.09
#